data_AF-W7Z8V3-F1
#
_entry.id   AF-W7Z8V3-F1
#
_cell.length_a   1.000
_cell.length_b   1.000
_cell.length_c   1.000
_cell.angle_alpha   90.00
_cell.angle_beta   90.00
_cell.angle_gamma   90.00
#
_symmetry.space_group_name_H-M   'P 1'
#
loop_
_entity.id
_entity.type
_entity.pdbx_description
1 polymer ?
#
loop_
_entity_poly.entity_id
_entity_poly.type
_entity_poly.pdbx_seq_one_letter_code
_entity_poly.pdbx_strand_id
1 'polypeptide(L)'
;MGAGIAKLIKRKYPEAFEADKNYVKKLVENKLFLNMNVYEKAHLKFGRCSSTYTIDRSKVIVNLYGQFRYGRDKRYTDYEKLASAIEEMLNGVDILEKKGFRIKIGIPYKMGCYNAGGDWNQVSEIVNELGRKYGRVIYSYEYKQ
;
A
#
# COMPACT_ATOMS: atom_id res chain seq x y z
N MET A 1 -1.20 -0.73 11.16
CA MET A 1 0.26 -0.47 11.22
C MET A 1 0.82 -0.68 12.64
N GLY A 2 1.03 -1.93 13.08
CA GLY A 2 1.39 -2.25 14.48
C GLY A 2 2.76 -2.89 14.70
N ALA A 3 3.42 -3.38 13.65
CA ALA A 3 4.70 -4.09 13.72
C ALA A 3 5.57 -3.83 12.48
N GLY A 4 6.84 -4.24 12.54
CA GLY A 4 7.80 -4.15 11.43
C GLY A 4 7.97 -2.73 10.88
N ILE A 5 8.27 -2.63 9.57
CA ILE A 5 8.46 -1.35 8.89
C ILE A 5 7.22 -0.44 8.99
N ALA A 6 6.02 -1.01 9.02
CA ALA A 6 4.78 -0.22 9.15
C ALA A 6 4.71 0.52 10.50
N LYS A 7 5.24 -0.06 11.59
CA LYS A 7 5.35 0.63 12.89
C LYS A 7 6.33 1.79 12.82
N LEU A 8 7.46 1.61 12.12
CA LEU A 8 8.46 2.67 11.91
C LEU A 8 7.91 3.81 11.05
N ILE A 9 7.20 3.48 9.96
CA ILE A 9 6.52 4.46 9.10
C ILE A 9 5.48 5.22 9.91
N LYS A 10 4.63 4.55 10.70
CA LYS A 10 3.65 5.24 11.57
C LYS A 10 4.33 6.22 12.54
N ARG A 11 5.46 5.84 13.13
CA ARG A 11 6.19 6.71 14.06
C ARG A 11 6.79 7.94 13.35
N LYS A 12 7.29 7.76 12.13
CA LYS A 12 7.95 8.83 11.36
C LYS A 12 6.99 9.72 10.57
N TYR A 13 5.89 9.13 10.09
CA TYR A 13 4.88 9.72 9.22
C TYR A 13 3.48 9.35 9.75
N PRO A 14 3.05 9.93 10.89
CA PRO A 14 1.74 9.65 11.47
C PRO A 14 0.57 9.92 10.52
N GLU A 15 0.72 10.88 9.60
CA GLU A 15 -0.24 11.17 8.52
C GLU A 15 -0.54 9.95 7.65
N ALA A 16 0.42 9.05 7.43
CA ALA A 16 0.21 7.83 6.67
C ALA A 16 -0.73 6.86 7.40
N PHE A 17 -0.67 6.83 8.74
CA PHE A 17 -1.59 6.05 9.56
C PHE A 17 -2.99 6.67 9.57
N GLU A 18 -3.09 8.00 9.63
CA GLU A 18 -4.39 8.68 9.51
C GLU A 18 -5.04 8.45 8.15
N ALA A 19 -4.26 8.44 7.06
CA ALA A 19 -4.76 8.09 5.73
C ALA A 19 -5.30 6.64 5.69
N ASP A 20 -4.60 5.68 6.32
CA ASP A 20 -5.07 4.29 6.42
C ASP A 20 -6.40 4.17 7.19
N LYS A 21 -6.50 4.85 8.34
CA LYS A 21 -7.70 4.86 9.18
C LYS A 21 -8.89 5.51 8.48
N ASN A 22 -8.66 6.64 7.81
CA ASN A 22 -9.72 7.43 7.18
C ASN A 22 -10.20 6.86 5.85
N TYR A 23 -9.45 5.95 5.21
CA TYR A 23 -9.86 5.34 3.94
C TYR A 23 -11.24 4.69 4.05
N VAL A 24 -11.42 3.80 5.04
CA VAL A 24 -12.70 3.13 5.28
C VAL A 24 -13.77 4.12 5.70
N LYS A 25 -13.43 5.12 6.55
CA LYS A 25 -14.37 6.16 7.01
C LYS A 25 -15.02 6.89 5.83
N LYS A 26 -14.21 7.35 4.86
CA LYS A 26 -14.71 8.04 3.65
C LYS A 26 -15.59 7.15 2.78
N LEU A 27 -15.29 5.85 2.72
CA LEU A 27 -16.14 4.90 2.01
C LEU A 27 -17.49 4.72 2.73
N VAL A 28 -17.51 4.60 4.06
CA VAL A 28 -18.74 4.34 4.83
C VAL A 28 -19.58 5.57 5.15
N GLU A 29 -19.05 6.78 4.97
CA GLU A 29 -19.84 8.02 4.94
C GLU A 29 -20.84 8.03 3.76
N ASN A 30 -20.62 7.19 2.75
CA ASN A 30 -21.63 6.86 1.76
C ASN A 30 -22.68 5.91 2.38
N LYS A 31 -23.95 6.36 2.40
CA LYS A 31 -25.09 5.64 3.01
C LYS A 31 -25.23 4.18 2.53
N LEU A 32 -24.67 3.83 1.36
CA LEU A 32 -24.65 2.45 0.85
C LEU A 32 -23.99 1.44 1.80
N PHE A 33 -23.05 1.85 2.64
CA PHE A 33 -22.20 0.93 3.42
C PHE A 33 -22.45 1.01 4.94
N LEU A 34 -23.51 1.71 5.37
CA LEU A 34 -23.85 1.89 6.78
C LEU A 34 -24.10 0.55 7.49
N ASN A 35 -24.73 -0.40 6.81
CA ASN A 35 -25.11 -1.71 7.37
C ASN A 35 -23.98 -2.75 7.33
N MET A 36 -22.81 -2.44 6.76
CA MET A 36 -21.71 -3.39 6.68
C MET A 36 -21.04 -3.61 8.03
N ASN A 37 -20.71 -4.85 8.33
CA ASN A 37 -19.92 -5.22 9.49
C ASN A 37 -18.43 -4.87 9.28
N VAL A 38 -17.64 -4.99 10.34
CA VAL A 38 -16.21 -4.64 10.32
C VAL A 38 -15.39 -5.42 9.30
N TYR A 39 -15.75 -6.68 9.00
CA TYR A 39 -15.04 -7.52 8.05
C TYR A 39 -15.36 -7.16 6.60
N GLU A 40 -16.61 -6.84 6.32
CA GLU A 40 -17.04 -6.38 5.01
C GLU A 40 -16.40 -5.00 4.71
N LYS A 41 -16.38 -4.10 5.70
CA LYS A 41 -15.69 -2.81 5.59
C LYS A 41 -14.18 -2.97 5.35
N ALA A 42 -13.55 -3.96 5.97
CA ALA A 42 -12.15 -4.29 5.72
C ALA A 42 -11.91 -4.84 4.31
N HIS A 43 -12.87 -5.55 3.71
CA HIS A 43 -12.78 -6.02 2.33
C HIS A 43 -12.81 -4.87 1.31
N LEU A 44 -13.50 -3.76 1.61
CA LEU A 44 -13.60 -2.63 0.68
C LEU A 44 -12.24 -2.04 0.28
N LYS A 45 -11.25 -2.09 1.18
CA LYS A 45 -9.91 -1.59 0.89
C LYS A 45 -9.01 -2.63 0.25
N PHE A 46 -9.39 -3.89 0.21
CA PHE A 46 -8.51 -4.97 -0.25
C PHE A 46 -8.27 -4.85 -1.75
N GLY A 47 -7.00 -4.79 -2.16
CA GLY A 47 -6.61 -4.50 -3.54
C GLY A 47 -6.59 -3.02 -3.92
N ARG A 48 -6.77 -2.11 -2.96
CA ARG A 48 -6.76 -0.65 -3.15
C ARG A 48 -5.51 -0.02 -2.53
N CYS A 49 -5.38 1.29 -2.66
CA CYS A 49 -4.39 2.05 -1.91
C CYS A 49 -4.97 3.34 -1.29
N SER A 50 -4.33 3.83 -0.22
CA SER A 50 -4.52 5.20 0.25
C SER A 50 -3.21 5.96 0.14
N SER A 51 -3.29 7.28 -0.05
CA SER A 51 -2.11 8.13 -0.19
C SER A 51 -2.25 9.40 0.63
N THR A 52 -1.13 9.90 1.16
CA THR A 52 -1.03 11.23 1.76
C THR A 52 0.29 11.89 1.40
N TYR A 53 0.29 13.22 1.33
CA TYR A 53 1.54 13.97 1.39
C TYR A 53 2.12 13.87 2.80
N THR A 54 3.43 13.89 2.90
CA THR A 54 4.11 14.18 4.16
C THR A 54 3.79 15.60 4.62
N ILE A 55 3.92 15.88 5.92
CA ILE A 55 3.64 17.22 6.48
C ILE A 55 4.44 18.33 5.76
N ASP A 56 5.71 18.06 5.47
CA ASP A 56 6.60 18.96 4.72
C ASP A 56 6.33 18.99 3.20
N ARG A 57 5.36 18.20 2.73
CA ARG A 57 4.99 17.99 1.31
C ARG A 57 6.12 17.52 0.41
N SER A 58 7.22 17.00 0.97
CA SER A 58 8.37 16.53 0.19
C SER A 58 8.15 15.15 -0.43
N LYS A 59 7.20 14.36 0.10
CA LYS A 59 6.94 12.97 -0.32
C LYS A 59 5.45 12.67 -0.31
N VAL A 60 5.08 11.64 -1.06
CA VAL A 60 3.78 10.97 -0.95
C VAL A 60 4.03 9.60 -0.32
N ILE A 61 3.31 9.30 0.77
CA ILE A 61 3.29 7.97 1.37
C ILE A 61 2.03 7.25 0.90
N VAL A 62 2.20 6.03 0.39
CA VAL A 62 1.11 5.20 -0.12
C VAL A 62 1.02 3.92 0.70
N ASN A 63 -0.16 3.65 1.27
CA ASN A 63 -0.48 2.37 1.89
C ASN A 63 -1.10 1.44 0.84
N LEU A 64 -0.46 0.30 0.60
CA LEU A 64 -0.94 -0.72 -0.34
C LEU A 64 -1.68 -1.81 0.44
N TYR A 65 -2.91 -2.13 0.04
CA TYR A 65 -3.76 -3.08 0.75
C TYR A 65 -3.78 -4.47 0.09
N GLY A 66 -2.60 -5.08 -0.01
CA GLY A 66 -2.42 -6.45 -0.53
C GLY A 66 -2.47 -7.56 0.53
N GLN A 67 -2.78 -7.23 1.79
CA GLN A 67 -2.83 -8.18 2.90
C GLN A 67 -4.20 -8.10 3.59
N PHE A 68 -4.86 -9.24 3.76
CA PHE A 68 -6.11 -9.33 4.52
C PHE A 68 -5.85 -10.02 5.88
N ARG A 69 -6.22 -9.37 6.98
CA ARG A 69 -5.90 -9.81 8.37
C ARG A 69 -4.38 -9.98 8.61
N TYR A 70 -4.00 -10.45 9.78
CA TYR A 70 -2.61 -10.71 10.18
C TYR A 70 -2.54 -11.91 11.12
N GLY A 71 -1.40 -12.57 11.17
CA GLY A 71 -1.14 -13.74 12.01
C GLY A 71 0.20 -14.39 11.64
N ARG A 72 0.45 -15.61 12.12
CA ARG A 72 1.73 -16.33 11.90
C ARG A 72 1.53 -17.76 11.39
N ASP A 73 0.29 -18.20 11.23
CA ASP A 73 -0.12 -19.56 10.88
C ASP A 73 -0.17 -19.82 9.37
N LYS A 74 -0.24 -18.76 8.54
CA LYS A 74 -0.35 -18.88 7.08
C LYS A 74 0.13 -17.64 6.35
N ARG A 75 0.10 -17.71 5.01
CA ARG A 75 0.24 -16.54 4.13
C ARG A 75 -1.02 -15.67 4.19
N TYR A 76 -0.83 -14.38 4.43
CA TYR A 76 -1.84 -13.33 4.45
C TYR A 76 -1.70 -12.35 3.29
N THR A 77 -0.51 -12.27 2.68
CA THR A 77 -0.33 -11.53 1.43
C THR A 77 -1.07 -12.25 0.31
N ASP A 78 -1.95 -11.50 -0.33
CA ASP A 78 -2.65 -11.90 -1.53
C ASP A 78 -1.99 -11.19 -2.70
N TYR A 79 -1.40 -11.97 -3.61
CA TYR A 79 -0.61 -11.47 -4.71
C TYR A 79 -1.44 -10.72 -5.74
N GLU A 80 -2.66 -11.18 -6.02
CA GLU A 80 -3.56 -10.49 -6.95
C GLU A 80 -3.96 -9.13 -6.38
N LYS A 81 -4.31 -9.07 -5.10
CA LYS A 81 -4.67 -7.81 -4.45
C LYS A 81 -3.48 -6.89 -4.27
N LEU A 82 -2.28 -7.43 -4.01
CA LEU A 82 -1.07 -6.63 -4.01
C LEU A 82 -0.83 -6.00 -5.39
N ALA A 83 -0.96 -6.78 -6.47
CA ALA A 83 -0.86 -6.29 -7.83
C ALA A 83 -1.88 -5.18 -8.12
N SER A 84 -3.16 -5.39 -7.78
CA SER A 84 -4.21 -4.37 -7.94
C SER A 84 -3.88 -3.08 -7.19
N ALA A 85 -3.38 -3.17 -5.96
CA ALA A 85 -3.03 -2.00 -5.16
C ALA A 85 -1.83 -1.23 -5.76
N ILE A 86 -0.83 -1.95 -6.28
CA ILE A 86 0.32 -1.34 -6.97
C ILE A 86 -0.14 -0.67 -8.26
N GLU A 87 -1.01 -1.33 -9.03
CA GLU A 87 -1.57 -0.78 -10.27
C GLU A 87 -2.36 0.51 -10.01
N GLU A 88 -3.19 0.54 -8.97
CA GLU A 88 -3.90 1.74 -8.54
C GLU A 88 -2.93 2.88 -8.16
N MET A 89 -1.85 2.57 -7.45
CA MET A 89 -0.80 3.53 -7.10
C MET A 89 -0.10 4.08 -8.36
N LEU A 90 0.24 3.22 -9.32
CA LEU A 90 0.88 3.62 -10.57
C LEU A 90 -0.02 4.55 -11.40
N ASN A 91 -1.32 4.26 -11.51
CA ASN A 91 -2.28 5.18 -12.15
C ASN A 91 -2.30 6.55 -11.44
N GLY A 92 -2.19 6.58 -10.11
CA GLY A 92 -2.05 7.82 -9.34
C GLY A 92 -0.77 8.59 -9.67
N VAL A 93 0.35 7.88 -9.86
CA VAL A 93 1.61 8.48 -10.30
C VAL A 93 1.48 9.08 -11.71
N ASP A 94 0.79 8.42 -12.64
CA ASP A 94 0.56 8.96 -14.00
C ASP A 94 -0.13 10.31 -13.96
N ILE A 95 -1.12 10.46 -13.07
CA ILE A 95 -1.86 11.71 -12.90
C ILE A 95 -0.93 12.82 -12.36
N LEU A 96 -0.02 12.48 -11.44
CA LEU A 96 0.94 13.45 -10.90
C LEU A 96 1.99 13.85 -11.94
N GLU A 97 2.51 12.90 -12.72
CA GLU A 97 3.51 13.20 -13.75
C GLU A 97 2.93 14.05 -14.89
N LYS A 98 1.68 13.80 -15.29
CA LYS A 98 0.93 14.66 -16.23
C LYS A 98 0.75 16.10 -15.71
N LYS A 99 0.81 16.31 -14.39
CA LYS A 99 0.80 17.64 -13.75
C LYS A 99 2.20 18.26 -13.63
N GLY A 100 3.23 17.62 -14.18
CA GLY A 100 4.60 18.13 -14.22
C GLY A 100 5.50 17.70 -13.06
N PHE A 101 5.01 16.85 -12.15
CA PHE A 101 5.86 16.31 -11.07
C PHE A 101 6.78 15.21 -11.61
N ARG A 102 8.03 15.16 -11.13
CA ARG A 102 8.95 14.04 -11.40
C ARG A 102 8.94 13.10 -10.21
N ILE A 103 8.47 11.87 -10.39
CA ILE A 103 8.21 10.94 -9.28
C ILE A 103 9.24 9.80 -9.28
N LYS A 104 9.85 9.55 -8.12
CA LYS A 104 10.65 8.36 -7.85
C LYS A 104 9.88 7.44 -6.90
N ILE A 105 9.67 6.18 -7.30
CA ILE A 105 8.90 5.21 -6.52
C ILE A 105 9.82 4.32 -5.69
N GLY A 106 9.57 4.21 -4.40
CA GLY A 106 10.32 3.34 -3.48
C GLY A 106 9.42 2.43 -2.67
N ILE A 107 9.81 1.15 -2.55
CA ILE A 107 9.13 0.17 -1.68
C ILE A 107 10.13 -0.45 -0.68
N PRO A 108 9.67 -0.90 0.50
CA PRO A 108 10.50 -1.70 1.38
C PRO A 108 10.87 -3.04 0.72
N TYR A 109 12.14 -3.41 0.77
CA TYR A 109 12.57 -4.77 0.45
C TYR A 109 11.83 -5.78 1.35
N LYS A 110 11.37 -6.90 0.78
CA LYS A 110 10.55 -7.92 1.47
C LYS A 110 9.22 -7.40 2.01
N MET A 111 8.65 -6.36 1.40
CA MET A 111 7.26 -5.94 1.64
C MET A 111 6.31 -7.12 1.43
N GLY A 112 5.34 -7.29 2.34
CA GLY A 112 4.38 -8.40 2.29
C GLY A 112 4.97 -9.79 2.56
N CYS A 113 6.26 -9.92 2.87
CA CYS A 113 6.89 -11.24 3.02
C CYS A 113 6.93 -11.70 4.48
N TYR A 114 7.63 -10.98 5.36
CA TYR A 114 7.89 -11.40 6.75
C TYR A 114 6.63 -11.74 7.57
N ASN A 115 5.97 -10.72 8.13
CA ASN A 115 4.83 -10.92 9.02
C ASN A 115 3.56 -11.39 8.29
N ALA A 116 3.59 -11.47 6.96
CA ALA A 116 2.44 -11.78 6.13
C ALA A 116 2.63 -13.06 5.30
N GLY A 117 3.76 -13.76 5.47
CA GLY A 117 4.06 -15.05 4.84
C GLY A 117 4.20 -15.03 3.32
N GLY A 118 4.38 -13.86 2.69
CA GLY A 118 4.65 -13.77 1.26
C GLY A 118 6.06 -14.21 0.88
N ASP A 119 6.23 -14.59 -0.37
CA ASP A 119 7.51 -14.90 -1.00
C ASP A 119 8.01 -13.68 -1.76
N TRP A 120 9.24 -13.27 -1.48
CA TRP A 120 9.81 -12.10 -2.15
C TRP A 120 10.02 -12.30 -3.64
N ASN A 121 10.30 -13.52 -4.11
CA ASN A 121 10.44 -13.78 -5.54
C ASN A 121 9.14 -13.43 -6.26
N GLN A 122 8.01 -13.92 -5.75
CA GLN A 122 6.66 -13.62 -6.26
C GLN A 122 6.34 -12.12 -6.18
N VAL A 123 6.58 -11.49 -5.02
CA VAL A 123 6.33 -10.05 -4.85
C VAL A 123 7.19 -9.21 -5.80
N SER A 124 8.46 -9.55 -5.97
CA SER A 124 9.38 -8.84 -6.84
C SER A 124 9.03 -9.00 -8.30
N GLU A 125 8.55 -10.18 -8.72
CA GLU A 125 8.07 -10.43 -10.07
C GLU A 125 6.88 -9.54 -10.40
N ILE A 126 5.86 -9.50 -9.53
CA ILE A 126 4.69 -8.61 -9.66
C ILE A 126 5.11 -7.15 -9.79
N VAL A 127 6.01 -6.68 -8.91
CA VAL A 127 6.51 -5.30 -8.94
C VAL A 127 7.23 -5.01 -10.26
N ASN A 128 8.07 -5.93 -10.73
CA ASN A 128 8.83 -5.77 -11.97
C ASN A 128 7.95 -5.81 -13.21
N GLU A 129 6.95 -6.69 -13.26
CA GLU A 129 5.96 -6.77 -14.33
C GLU A 129 5.15 -5.48 -14.45
N LEU A 130 4.64 -4.98 -13.34
CA LEU A 130 3.88 -3.72 -13.33
C LEU A 130 4.78 -2.54 -13.65
N GLY A 131 6.03 -2.52 -13.15
CA GLY A 131 7.04 -1.54 -13.56
C GLY A 131 7.23 -1.52 -15.07
N ARG A 132 7.45 -2.68 -15.70
CA ARG A 132 7.57 -2.80 -17.17
C ARG A 132 6.31 -2.34 -17.90
N LYS A 133 5.13 -2.81 -17.46
CA LYS A 133 3.83 -2.46 -18.06
C LYS A 133 3.60 -0.95 -18.09
N TYR A 134 4.00 -0.25 -17.03
CA TYR A 134 3.84 1.19 -16.90
C TYR A 134 5.08 2.00 -17.33
N GLY A 135 6.13 1.36 -17.84
CA GLY A 135 7.37 2.03 -18.24
C GLY A 135 8.11 2.73 -17.09
N ARG A 136 8.09 2.14 -15.89
CA ARG A 136 8.62 2.74 -14.65
C ARG A 136 9.59 1.82 -13.91
N VAL A 137 10.56 2.45 -13.26
CA VAL A 137 11.47 1.79 -12.32
C VAL A 137 10.95 1.95 -10.89
N ILE A 138 10.72 0.82 -10.22
CA ILE A 138 10.33 0.77 -8.80
C ILE A 138 11.55 0.30 -8.01
N TYR A 139 12.04 1.15 -7.12
CA TYR A 139 13.22 0.85 -6.31
C TYR A 139 12.84 0.12 -5.04
N SER A 140 13.48 -1.01 -4.75
CA SER A 140 13.37 -1.66 -3.44
C SER A 140 14.50 -1.20 -2.53
N TYR A 141 14.17 -0.87 -1.28
CA TYR A 141 15.13 -0.41 -0.28
C TYR A 141 15.18 -1.37 0.90
N GLU A 142 16.35 -1.90 1.19
CA GLU A 142 16.60 -2.70 2.36
C GLU A 142 16.90 -1.80 3.56
N TYR A 143 16.13 -1.97 4.64
CA TYR A 143 16.43 -1.33 5.91
C TYR A 143 17.29 -2.27 6.75
N LYS A 144 18.58 -1.97 6.85
CA LYS A 144 19.49 -2.64 7.78
C LYS A 144 19.35 -1.97 9.14
N GLN A 145 19.02 -2.77 10.15
CA GLN A 145 19.01 -2.35 11.56
C GLN A 145 20.42 -2.41 12.11
#